data_AF-A0A060C452-F1
#
_entry.id   AF-A0A060C452-F1
#
_cell.length_a   1.000
_cell.length_b   1.000
_cell.length_c   1.000
_cell.angle_alpha   90.00
_cell.angle_beta   90.00
_cell.angle_gamma   90.00
#
_symmetry.space_group_name_H-M   'P 1'
#
loop_
_entity.id
_entity.type
_entity.pdbx_description
1 polymer ?
#
loop_
_entity_poly.entity_id
_entity_poly.type
_entity_poly.pdbx_seq_one_letter_code
_entity_poly.pdbx_strand_id
1 'polypeptide(L)'
;MSQCNALLEQWDKAERRLILCDYDGTLTPLVRSPERARPTREVLGLLRRLGGEPGVDLAIVSGRDRTTMDEWFHDLPVALIAEHGAWSSDSPSGSSPR
;
A
#
# COMPACT_ATOMS: atom_id res chain seq x y z
N MET A 1 19.05 -8.95 19.05
CA MET A 1 18.95 -8.52 17.64
C MET A 1 17.94 -7.39 17.56
N SER A 2 18.19 -6.36 16.75
CA SER A 2 17.20 -5.28 16.53
C SER A 2 15.94 -5.86 15.89
N GLN A 3 14.76 -5.33 16.23
CA GLN A 3 13.48 -5.77 15.65
C GLN A 3 13.48 -5.68 14.12
N CYS A 4 14.17 -4.70 13.55
CA CYS A 4 14.32 -4.56 12.10
C CYS A 4 15.06 -5.76 11.47
N ASN A 5 16.10 -6.28 12.13
CA ASN A 5 16.87 -7.40 11.58
C ASN A 5 16.02 -8.68 11.56
N ALA A 6 15.20 -8.90 12.59
CA ALA A 6 14.29 -10.05 12.62
C ALA A 6 13.23 -9.97 11.50
N LEU A 7 12.71 -8.78 11.22
CA LEU A 7 11.77 -8.58 10.12
C LEU A 7 12.42 -8.84 8.76
N LEU A 8 13.65 -8.37 8.55
CA LEU A 8 14.39 -8.63 7.30
C LEU A 8 14.69 -10.13 7.12
N GLU A 9 15.06 -10.84 8.19
CA GLU A 9 15.27 -12.29 8.11
C GLU A 9 13.99 -13.06 7.76
N GLN A 10 12.84 -12.65 8.32
CA GLN A 10 11.54 -13.24 7.99
C GLN A 10 11.12 -12.89 6.56
N TRP A 11 11.37 -11.66 6.14
CA TRP A 11 11.13 -11.18 4.80
C TRP A 11 11.88 -12.02 3.76
N ASP A 12 13.18 -12.27 3.98
CA ASP A 12 14.02 -13.02 3.05
C ASP A 12 13.59 -14.49 2.92
N LYS A 13 13.07 -15.08 4.01
CA LYS A 13 12.61 -16.48 4.04
C LYS A 13 11.22 -16.70 3.45
N ALA A 14 10.38 -15.66 3.36
CA ALA A 14 9.01 -15.79 2.90
C ALA A 14 8.92 -15.91 1.37
N GLU A 15 8.21 -16.91 0.84
CA GLU A 15 7.97 -17.02 -0.61
C GLU A 15 6.89 -16.05 -1.11
N ARG A 16 5.93 -15.73 -0.24
CA ARG A 16 4.82 -14.80 -0.47
C ARG A 16 4.75 -13.82 0.68
N ARG A 17 4.59 -12.54 0.38
CA ARG A 17 4.64 -11.43 1.35
C ARG A 17 3.44 -10.53 1.11
N LEU A 18 2.58 -10.41 2.12
CA LEU A 18 1.49 -9.45 2.12
C LEU A 18 1.90 -8.22 2.93
N ILE A 19 1.85 -7.05 2.32
CA ILE A 19 2.04 -5.77 2.99
C ILE A 19 0.72 -5.02 2.99
N LEU A 20 0.25 -4.67 4.18
CA LEU A 20 -0.89 -3.79 4.38
C LEU A 20 -0.34 -2.47 4.92
N CYS A 21 -0.43 -1.41 4.13
CA CYS A 21 0.14 -0.12 4.48
C CYS A 21 -0.97 0.90 4.69
N ASP A 22 -1.10 1.41 5.91
CA ASP A 22 -1.92 2.58 6.17
C ASP A 22 -1.33 3.80 5.46
N TYR A 23 -2.19 4.72 4.99
CA TYR A 23 -1.74 5.91 4.28
C TYR A 23 -1.65 7.14 5.20
N ASP A 24 -2.77 7.56 5.75
CA ASP A 24 -2.90 8.83 6.48
C ASP A 24 -2.29 8.75 7.87
N GLY A 25 -1.18 9.47 8.09
CA GLY A 25 -0.42 9.43 9.33
C GLY A 25 0.70 8.38 9.35
N THR A 26 0.81 7.58 8.29
CA THR A 26 1.84 6.55 8.14
C THR A 26 2.77 6.87 6.95
N LEU A 27 2.27 6.85 5.72
CA LEU A 27 3.04 7.20 4.52
C LEU A 27 3.05 8.70 4.22
N THR A 28 2.07 9.43 4.74
CA THR A 28 2.00 10.89 4.71
C THR A 28 1.71 11.41 6.11
N PRO A 29 2.22 12.58 6.52
CA PRO A 29 1.80 13.21 7.77
C PRO A 29 0.28 13.41 7.83
N LEU A 30 -0.29 13.32 9.04
CA LEU A 30 -1.68 13.72 9.27
C LEU A 30 -1.83 15.22 9.00
N VAL A 31 -2.53 15.55 7.93
CA VAL A 31 -2.80 16.94 7.53
C VAL A 31 -4.30 17.20 7.53
N ARG A 32 -4.68 18.41 7.97
CA ARG A 32 -6.09 18.82 8.03
C ARG A 32 -6.73 19.00 6.66
N SER A 33 -5.94 19.21 5.63
CA SER A 33 -6.45 19.49 4.29
C SER A 33 -6.09 18.35 3.33
N PRO A 34 -7.07 17.69 2.71
CA PRO A 34 -6.86 16.54 1.82
C PRO A 34 -5.84 16.78 0.70
N GLU A 35 -5.80 17.99 0.14
CA GLU A 35 -4.89 18.37 -0.94
C GLU A 35 -3.41 18.36 -0.54
N ARG A 36 -3.12 18.52 0.76
CA ARG A 36 -1.75 18.44 1.30
C ARG A 36 -1.31 17.00 1.60
N ALA A 37 -2.23 16.05 1.54
CA ALA A 37 -1.96 14.64 1.75
C ALA A 37 -1.69 13.89 0.43
N ARG A 38 -1.59 14.59 -0.70
CA ARG A 38 -1.25 13.95 -1.98
C ARG A 38 0.11 13.25 -1.86
N PRO A 39 0.25 12.03 -2.42
CA PRO A 39 1.49 11.28 -2.29
C PRO A 39 2.63 12.00 -3.02
N THR A 40 3.81 12.02 -2.40
CA THR A 40 5.01 12.56 -3.03
C THR A 40 5.51 11.61 -4.12
N ARG A 41 6.34 12.11 -5.03
CA ARG A 41 7.01 11.27 -6.04
C ARG A 41 7.83 10.15 -5.42
N GLU A 42 8.43 10.39 -4.27
CA GLU A 42 9.21 9.41 -3.53
C GLU A 42 8.33 8.26 -3.02
N VAL A 43 7.19 8.60 -2.40
CA VAL A 43 6.20 7.60 -1.94
C VAL A 43 5.67 6.79 -3.12
N LEU A 44 5.29 7.45 -4.23
CA LEU A 44 4.82 6.76 -5.44
C LEU A 44 5.90 5.82 -6.02
N GLY A 45 7.16 6.25 -6.06
CA GLY A 45 8.27 5.44 -6.54
C GLY A 45 8.54 4.22 -5.65
N LEU A 46 8.46 4.40 -4.32
CA LEU A 46 8.61 3.32 -3.35
C LEU A 46 7.50 2.28 -3.51
N LEU A 47 6.24 2.72 -3.55
CA LEU A 47 5.08 1.85 -3.70
C LEU A 47 5.09 1.10 -5.03
N ARG A 48 5.47 1.77 -6.13
CA ARG A 48 5.61 1.14 -7.45
C ARG A 48 6.65 0.03 -7.45
N ARG A 49 7.82 0.29 -6.85
CA ARG A 49 8.88 -0.71 -6.76
C ARG A 49 8.41 -1.88 -5.91
N LEU A 50 7.90 -1.61 -4.71
CA LEU A 50 7.52 -2.65 -3.75
C LEU A 50 6.36 -3.53 -4.24
N GLY A 51 5.30 -2.94 -4.80
CA GLY A 51 4.18 -3.70 -5.37
C GLY A 51 4.53 -4.41 -6.68
N GLY A 52 5.62 -4.03 -7.34
CA GLY A 52 6.14 -4.72 -8.52
C GLY A 52 7.09 -5.88 -8.21
N GLU A 53 7.49 -6.07 -6.94
CA GLU A 53 8.39 -7.16 -6.56
C GLU A 53 7.67 -8.52 -6.64
N PRO A 54 8.27 -9.54 -7.28
CA PRO A 54 7.69 -10.87 -7.34
C PRO A 54 7.41 -11.45 -5.94
N GLY A 55 6.20 -11.98 -5.77
CA GLY A 55 5.77 -12.55 -4.49
C GLY A 55 5.39 -11.52 -3.43
N VAL A 56 5.30 -10.23 -3.78
CA VAL A 56 4.75 -9.18 -2.91
C VAL A 56 3.34 -8.82 -3.36
N ASP A 57 2.38 -9.03 -2.47
CA ASP A 57 1.03 -8.48 -2.56
C ASP A 57 1.00 -7.22 -1.68
N LEU A 58 0.81 -6.03 -2.27
CA LEU A 58 0.79 -4.76 -1.55
C LEU A 58 -0.60 -4.14 -1.61
N ALA A 59 -1.16 -3.79 -0.44
CA ALA A 59 -2.41 -3.06 -0.33
C ALA A 59 -2.21 -1.73 0.42
N ILE A 60 -2.79 -0.66 -0.12
CA ILE A 60 -2.89 0.64 0.56
C ILE A 60 -4.25 0.70 1.26
N VAL A 61 -4.22 0.90 2.57
CA VAL A 61 -5.40 1.02 3.42
C VAL A 61 -5.56 2.48 3.82
N SER A 62 -6.74 3.06 3.59
CA SER A 62 -7.02 4.44 3.99
C SER A 62 -8.50 4.62 4.34
N GLY A 63 -8.76 5.60 5.19
CA GLY A 63 -10.11 6.12 5.43
C GLY A 63 -10.65 7.00 4.29
N ARG A 64 -9.82 7.34 3.30
CA ARG A 64 -10.21 8.15 2.14
C ARG A 64 -11.26 7.45 1.30
N ASP A 65 -12.06 8.25 0.60
CA ASP A 65 -13.02 7.75 -0.36
C ASP A 65 -12.32 7.07 -1.56
N ARG A 66 -13.07 6.20 -2.24
CA ARG A 66 -12.58 5.47 -3.42
C ARG A 66 -12.04 6.41 -4.50
N THR A 67 -12.69 7.54 -4.78
CA THR A 67 -12.33 8.43 -5.89
C THR A 67 -10.94 9.03 -5.66
N THR A 68 -10.70 9.52 -4.45
CA THR A 68 -9.38 10.05 -4.04
C THR A 68 -8.30 8.97 -4.14
N MET A 69 -8.59 7.76 -3.66
CA MET A 69 -7.64 6.64 -3.72
C MET A 69 -7.31 6.24 -5.17
N ASP A 70 -8.32 6.16 -6.02
CA ASP A 70 -8.17 5.83 -7.44
C ASP A 70 -7.34 6.92 -8.15
N GLU A 71 -7.68 8.19 -7.97
CA GLU A 71 -6.93 9.33 -8.53
C GLU A 71 -5.43 9.28 -8.18
N TRP A 72 -5.08 8.82 -6.98
CA TRP A 72 -3.69 8.88 -6.49
C TRP A 72 -2.88 7.64 -6.83
N PHE A 73 -3.52 6.47 -6.91
CA PHE A 73 -2.80 5.19 -6.90
C PHE A 73 -3.21 4.21 -8.02
N HIS A 74 -4.20 4.53 -8.87
CA HIS A 74 -4.66 3.60 -9.94
C HIS A 74 -3.54 3.09 -10.86
N ASP A 75 -2.49 3.90 -11.09
CA ASP A 75 -1.33 3.56 -11.93
C ASP A 75 -0.24 2.76 -11.20
N LEU A 76 -0.52 2.25 -10.00
CA LEU A 76 0.42 1.46 -9.19
C LEU A 76 0.00 -0.01 -9.13
N PRO A 77 0.96 -0.94 -9.04
CA PRO A 77 0.68 -2.36 -8.82
C PRO A 77 0.32 -2.63 -7.34
N VAL A 78 -0.74 -2.00 -6.84
CA VAL A 78 -1.24 -2.17 -5.48
C VAL A 78 -2.75 -2.42 -5.46
N ALA A 79 -3.22 -3.15 -4.45
CA ALA A 79 -4.63 -3.16 -4.11
C ALA A 79 -4.99 -1.91 -3.30
N LEU A 80 -6.21 -1.41 -3.44
CA LEU A 80 -6.72 -0.25 -2.72
C LEU A 80 -7.83 -0.69 -1.78
N ILE A 81 -7.72 -0.32 -0.51
CA ILE A 81 -8.76 -0.51 0.50
C ILE A 81 -9.16 0.88 0.99
N ALA A 82 -10.36 1.31 0.62
CA ALA A 82 -10.88 2.65 0.86
C ALA A 82 -12.02 2.64 1.89
N GLU A 83 -12.42 3.82 2.35
CA GLU A 83 -13.60 4.01 3.20
C GLU A 83 -13.56 3.14 4.47
N HIS A 84 -12.39 3.08 5.12
CA HIS A 84 -12.16 2.24 6.31
C HIS A 84 -12.44 0.74 6.08
N GLY A 85 -12.24 0.27 4.84
CA GLY A 85 -12.47 -1.12 4.46
C GLY A 85 -13.86 -1.43 3.92
N ALA A 86 -14.74 -0.43 3.79
CA ALA A 86 -16.04 -0.63 3.15
C ALA A 86 -15.93 -0.94 1.65
N TRP A 87 -14.82 -0.55 1.01
CA TRP A 87 -14.53 -0.85 -0.38
C TRP A 87 -13.10 -1.37 -0.57
N SER A 88 -12.93 -2.32 -1.49
CA SER A 88 -11.63 -2.80 -1.94
C SER A 88 -11.59 -2.96 -3.46
N SER A 89 -10.46 -2.62 -4.08
CA SER A 89 -10.20 -2.95 -5.48
C SER A 89 -9.85 -4.43 -5.61
N ASP A 90 -9.94 -4.96 -6.84
CA ASP A 90 -9.30 -6.23 -7.16
C ASP A 90 -7.78 -6.12 -7.03
N SER A 91 -7.12 -7.22 -6.67
CA SER A 91 -5.66 -7.27 -6.60
C SER A 91 -5.06 -7.17 -8.01
N PRO A 92 -4.04 -6.33 -8.24
CA PRO A 92 -3.38 -6.23 -9.55
C PRO A 92 -2.63 -7.53 -9.91
N SER A 93 -2.18 -8.28 -8.91
CA SER A 93 -1.81 -9.68 -9.04
C SER A 93 -3.09 -10.51 -9.13
N GLY A 94 -3.44 -11.02 -10.31
CA GLY A 94 -4.63 -11.83 -10.59
C GLY A 94 -4.77 -13.15 -9.79
N SER A 95 -4.10 -13.31 -8.64
CA SER A 95 -4.44 -14.30 -7.65
C SER A 95 -5.64 -13.82 -6.83
N SER A 96 -6.83 -13.94 -7.41
CA SER A 96 -8.06 -14.01 -6.63
C SER A 96 -8.01 -15.30 -5.80
N PRO A 97 -7.92 -15.25 -4.46
CA PRO A 97 -8.19 -16.42 -3.64
C PRO A 97 -9.71 -16.49 -3.50
N ARG A 98 -10.33 -17.30 -4.35
CA ARG A 98 -11.66 -17.83 -4.04
C ARG A 98 -11.55 -18.85 -2.92
#